data_AF-A0A967L9T5-F1
#
_entry.id   AF-A0A967L9T5-F1
#
_cell.length_a   1.000
_cell.length_b   1.000
_cell.length_c   1.000
_cell.angle_alpha   90.00
_cell.angle_beta   90.00
_cell.angle_gamma   90.00
#
_symmetry.space_group_name_H-M   'P 1'
#
loop_
_entity.id
_entity.type
_entity.pdbx_description
1 polymer ?
#
loop_
_entity_poly.entity_id
_entity_poly.type
_entity_poly.pdbx_seq_one_letter_code
_entity_poly.pdbx_strand_id
1 'polypeptide(L)'
;LELGVERSDCVIALGGGVVGDLAGFAASILRRGVRVVQIPTTLLAQVDSAIGGKTGIDTKHGKNLIGTFHQPSLVLADVDVLSTLSEREFRAGYAEVAKYGLLGDAPFFVWLEQNWQGVFADESGKRRHAVETSARAKAEIVVADEREESGTRA
;
A
#
# COMPACT_ATOMS: atom_id res chain seq x y z
N LEU A 1 1.82 -12.85 -23.27
CA LEU A 1 2.46 -14.13 -23.67
C LEU A 1 3.30 -13.97 -24.93
N GLU A 2 2.82 -13.20 -25.91
CA GLU A 2 3.57 -12.84 -27.12
C GLU A 2 4.93 -12.17 -26.83
N LEU A 3 5.02 -11.43 -25.72
CA LEU A 3 6.28 -10.82 -25.23
C LEU A 3 7.25 -11.82 -24.57
N GLY A 4 6.95 -13.12 -24.56
CA GLY A 4 7.88 -14.15 -24.06
C GLY A 4 8.00 -14.27 -22.53
N VAL A 5 7.11 -13.67 -21.74
CA VAL A 5 7.22 -13.67 -20.27
C VAL A 5 7.32 -15.08 -19.66
N GLU A 6 8.36 -15.26 -18.85
CA GLU A 6 8.73 -16.46 -18.11
C GLU A 6 8.34 -16.39 -16.63
N ARG A 7 8.47 -17.50 -15.90
CA ARG A 7 8.17 -17.54 -14.46
C ARG A 7 9.21 -16.81 -13.60
N SER A 8 10.42 -16.71 -14.11
CA SER A 8 11.55 -15.98 -13.51
C SER A 8 11.39 -14.46 -13.58
N ASP A 9 10.53 -13.97 -14.48
CA ASP A 9 10.31 -12.54 -14.67
C ASP A 9 9.59 -11.90 -13.48
N CYS A 10 9.55 -10.57 -13.52
CA CYS A 10 8.94 -9.75 -12.49
C CYS A 10 8.05 -8.66 -13.10
N VAL A 11 6.85 -8.51 -12.56
CA VAL A 11 5.94 -7.40 -12.83
C VAL A 11 6.31 -6.24 -11.91
N ILE A 12 6.46 -5.04 -12.47
CA ILE A 12 6.64 -3.82 -11.69
C ILE A 12 5.32 -3.04 -11.68
N ALA A 13 4.74 -2.86 -10.50
CA ALA A 13 3.54 -2.06 -10.29
C ALA A 13 3.94 -0.65 -9.86
N LEU A 14 4.09 0.25 -10.82
CA LEU A 14 4.42 1.67 -10.59
C LEU A 14 3.15 2.53 -10.66
N GLY A 15 2.66 2.98 -9.50
CA GLY A 15 1.46 3.81 -9.43
C GLY A 15 0.80 3.82 -8.06
N GLY A 16 -0.44 4.32 -7.99
CA GLY A 16 -1.26 4.24 -6.78
C GLY A 16 -1.89 2.86 -6.56
N GLY A 17 -2.79 2.75 -5.58
CA GLY A 17 -3.41 1.48 -5.19
C GLY A 17 -4.13 0.74 -6.32
N VAL A 18 -4.77 1.47 -7.25
CA VAL A 18 -5.44 0.87 -8.43
C VAL A 18 -4.46 0.10 -9.31
N VAL A 19 -3.28 0.68 -9.57
CA VAL A 19 -2.23 0.00 -10.35
C VAL A 19 -1.69 -1.18 -9.57
N GLY A 20 -1.48 -1.01 -8.26
CA GLY A 20 -1.01 -2.08 -7.37
C GLY A 20 -1.91 -3.31 -7.35
N ASP A 21 -3.22 -3.11 -7.22
CA ASP A 21 -4.22 -4.19 -7.19
C ASP A 21 -4.30 -4.91 -8.54
N LEU A 22 -4.42 -4.16 -9.63
CA LEU A 22 -4.53 -4.73 -10.98
C LEU A 22 -3.26 -5.48 -11.39
N ALA A 23 -2.09 -4.86 -11.22
CA ALA A 23 -0.81 -5.48 -11.57
C ALA A 23 -0.49 -6.68 -10.67
N GLY A 24 -0.82 -6.59 -9.38
CA GLY A 24 -0.69 -7.70 -8.44
C GLY A 24 -1.56 -8.89 -8.82
N PHE A 25 -2.82 -8.65 -9.19
CA PHE A 25 -3.73 -9.71 -9.63
C PHE A 25 -3.29 -10.30 -10.98
N ALA A 26 -2.85 -9.46 -11.92
CA ALA A 26 -2.28 -9.93 -13.17
C ALA A 26 -1.04 -10.81 -12.92
N ALA A 27 -0.16 -10.44 -11.99
CA ALA A 27 1.02 -11.21 -11.61
C ALA A 27 0.66 -12.55 -10.94
N SER A 28 -0.42 -12.62 -10.16
CA SER A 28 -0.83 -13.85 -9.49
C SER A 28 -1.37 -14.91 -10.46
N ILE A 29 -2.05 -14.48 -11.52
CA ILE A 29 -2.64 -15.39 -12.51
C ILE A 29 -1.71 -15.67 -13.71
N LEU A 30 -0.79 -14.76 -14.02
CA LEU A 30 0.17 -14.94 -15.11
C LEU A 30 1.07 -16.14 -14.80
N ARG A 31 1.05 -17.16 -15.68
CA ARG A 31 1.83 -18.42 -15.51
C ARG A 31 1.58 -19.14 -14.16
N ARG A 32 0.43 -18.87 -13.52
CA ARG A 32 0.05 -19.30 -12.16
C ARG A 32 0.90 -18.67 -11.04
N GLY A 33 1.41 -17.46 -11.27
CA GLY A 33 2.21 -16.71 -10.33
C GLY A 33 3.56 -16.35 -10.91
N VAL A 34 3.80 -15.06 -11.07
CA VAL A 34 5.12 -14.46 -11.25
C VAL A 34 5.39 -13.47 -10.13
N ARG A 35 6.66 -13.07 -9.96
CA ARG A 35 7.03 -12.09 -8.94
C ARG A 35 6.43 -10.72 -9.27
N VAL A 36 6.07 -9.97 -8.24
CA VAL A 36 5.64 -8.57 -8.36
C VAL A 36 6.42 -7.70 -7.39
N VAL A 37 6.84 -6.52 -7.84
CA VAL A 37 7.39 -5.46 -7.00
C VAL A 37 6.45 -4.27 -7.06
N GLN A 38 6.07 -3.77 -5.89
CA GLN A 38 5.23 -2.59 -5.76
C GLN A 38 6.11 -1.35 -5.62
N ILE A 39 5.88 -0.34 -6.46
CA ILE A 39 6.48 0.99 -6.35
C ILE A 39 5.33 2.00 -6.18
N PRO A 40 4.76 2.09 -4.96
CA PRO A 40 3.60 2.91 -4.69
C PRO A 40 3.90 4.42 -4.79
N THR A 41 3.11 5.14 -5.59
CA THR A 41 3.29 6.59 -5.86
C THR A 41 2.23 7.48 -5.21
N THR A 42 1.34 6.91 -4.38
CA THR A 42 0.38 7.68 -3.58
C THR A 42 0.60 7.39 -2.10
N LEU A 43 0.29 8.36 -1.24
CA LEU A 43 0.45 8.18 0.21
C LEU A 43 -0.38 6.99 0.70
N LEU A 44 -1.63 6.87 0.24
CA LEU A 44 -2.51 5.73 0.56
C LEU A 44 -1.89 4.38 0.17
N ALA A 45 -1.23 4.31 -0.98
CA ALA A 45 -0.60 3.07 -1.41
C ALA A 45 0.66 2.75 -0.59
N GLN A 46 1.46 3.76 -0.24
CA GLN A 46 2.67 3.59 0.56
C GLN A 46 2.40 3.11 1.98
N VAL A 47 1.26 3.51 2.56
CA VAL A 47 0.92 3.24 3.97
C VAL A 47 -0.06 2.10 4.16
N ASP A 48 -0.79 1.68 3.12
CA ASP A 48 -1.81 0.64 3.23
C ASP A 48 -1.82 -0.34 2.04
N SER A 49 -2.27 0.09 0.86
CA SER A 49 -2.68 -0.86 -0.19
C SER A 49 -1.54 -1.65 -0.83
N ALA A 50 -0.30 -1.16 -0.82
CA ALA A 50 0.85 -1.92 -1.32
C ALA A 50 1.31 -3.01 -0.34
N ILE A 51 0.78 -3.04 0.89
CA ILE A 51 1.22 -3.90 1.99
C ILE A 51 0.15 -4.95 2.30
N GLY A 52 0.54 -6.23 2.19
CA GLY A 52 -0.27 -7.37 2.63
C GLY A 52 -0.95 -8.16 1.52
N GLY A 53 -0.57 -7.96 0.27
CA GLY A 53 -0.81 -8.92 -0.82
C GLY A 53 -2.26 -9.06 -1.28
N LYS A 54 -3.18 -8.22 -0.81
CA LYS A 54 -4.53 -8.14 -1.40
C LYS A 54 -4.41 -7.55 -2.79
N THR A 55 -4.95 -8.25 -3.77
CA THR A 55 -4.94 -7.84 -5.18
C THR A 55 -6.29 -8.17 -5.78
N GLY A 56 -6.75 -7.39 -6.75
CA GLY A 56 -8.04 -7.66 -7.35
C GLY A 56 -8.50 -6.63 -8.35
N ILE A 57 -9.73 -6.82 -8.80
CA ILE A 57 -10.44 -5.97 -9.73
C ILE A 57 -11.89 -5.79 -9.31
N ASP A 58 -12.46 -4.68 -9.76
CA ASP A 58 -13.88 -4.41 -9.60
C ASP A 58 -14.70 -5.20 -10.61
N THR A 59 -15.94 -5.46 -10.23
CA THR A 59 -16.96 -6.00 -11.14
C THR A 59 -18.18 -5.09 -11.12
N LYS A 60 -19.09 -5.26 -12.08
CA LYS A 60 -20.40 -4.59 -12.04
C LYS A 60 -21.21 -4.89 -10.78
N HIS A 61 -20.85 -5.94 -10.03
CA HIS A 61 -21.54 -6.38 -8.83
C HIS A 61 -20.91 -5.83 -7.53
N GLY A 62 -19.73 -5.20 -7.60
CA GLY A 62 -19.08 -4.62 -6.42
C GLY A 62 -17.58 -4.47 -6.56
N LYS A 63 -17.03 -3.73 -5.59
CA LYS A 63 -15.60 -3.39 -5.50
C LYS A 63 -14.79 -4.59 -5.02
N ASN A 64 -13.63 -4.83 -5.63
CA ASN A 64 -12.63 -5.84 -5.22
C ASN A 64 -13.18 -7.27 -5.01
N LEU A 65 -14.24 -7.67 -5.73
CA LEU A 65 -14.89 -8.97 -5.55
C LEU A 65 -14.14 -10.13 -6.20
N ILE A 66 -13.24 -9.84 -7.16
CA ILE A 66 -12.40 -10.85 -7.81
C ILE A 66 -10.95 -10.49 -7.51
N GLY A 67 -10.22 -11.43 -6.93
CA GLY A 67 -8.86 -11.18 -6.50
C GLY A 67 -8.13 -12.39 -5.96
N THR A 68 -6.91 -12.15 -5.51
CA THR A 68 -6.04 -13.15 -4.87
C THR A 68 -5.24 -12.52 -3.75
N PHE A 69 -4.85 -13.34 -2.76
CA PHE A 69 -3.75 -13.00 -1.86
C PHE A 69 -2.44 -13.40 -2.53
N HIS A 70 -1.69 -12.41 -3.03
CA HIS A 70 -0.39 -12.58 -3.71
C HIS A 70 0.61 -11.54 -3.20
N GLN A 71 1.57 -11.99 -2.38
CA GLN A 71 2.53 -11.09 -1.73
C GLN A 71 3.55 -10.53 -2.73
N PRO A 72 3.87 -9.22 -2.65
CA PRO A 72 4.97 -8.67 -3.42
C PRO A 72 6.30 -9.18 -2.90
N SER A 73 7.29 -9.30 -3.81
CA SER A 73 8.68 -9.62 -3.45
C SER A 73 9.40 -8.42 -2.81
N LEU A 74 8.94 -7.20 -3.09
CA LEU A 74 9.45 -5.96 -2.53
C LEU A 74 8.38 -4.86 -2.64
N VAL A 75 8.32 -3.99 -1.63
CA VAL A 75 7.62 -2.70 -1.70
C VAL A 75 8.67 -1.61 -1.58
N LEU A 76 8.80 -0.76 -2.61
CA LEU A 76 9.74 0.36 -2.64
C LEU A 76 8.96 1.69 -2.52
N ALA A 77 8.82 2.17 -1.29
CA ALA A 77 8.13 3.42 -1.00
C ALA A 77 9.12 4.61 -0.98
N ASP A 78 9.27 5.27 -2.13
CA ASP A 78 9.99 6.53 -2.22
C ASP A 78 9.06 7.68 -1.78
N VAL A 79 9.41 8.43 -0.73
CA VAL A 79 8.56 9.51 -0.23
C VAL A 79 8.69 10.80 -1.04
N ASP A 80 9.73 10.89 -1.89
CA ASP A 80 10.00 12.09 -2.68
C ASP A 80 8.98 12.22 -3.81
N VAL A 81 8.48 11.10 -4.36
CA VAL A 81 7.44 11.12 -5.42
C VAL A 81 6.12 11.72 -4.93
N LEU A 82 5.87 11.73 -3.61
CA LEU A 82 4.67 12.33 -3.03
C LEU A 82 4.64 13.85 -3.19
N SER A 83 5.78 14.51 -3.48
CA SER A 83 5.84 15.94 -3.80
C SER A 83 5.07 16.31 -5.08
N THR A 84 4.84 15.33 -5.97
CA THR A 84 4.08 15.50 -7.22
C THR A 84 2.60 15.16 -7.08
N LEU A 85 2.20 14.61 -5.93
CA LEU A 85 0.84 14.17 -5.68
C LEU A 85 -0.06 15.37 -5.41
N SER A 86 -1.28 15.37 -5.98
CA SER A 86 -2.24 16.43 -5.68
C SER A 86 -2.56 16.46 -4.19
N GLU A 87 -2.80 17.66 -3.65
CA GLU A 87 -3.11 17.84 -2.24
C GLU A 87 -4.34 17.03 -1.81
N ARG A 88 -5.34 16.89 -2.69
CA ARG A 88 -6.53 16.07 -2.44
C ARG A 88 -6.15 14.59 -2.19
N GLU A 89 -5.33 14.02 -3.06
CA GLU A 89 -4.90 12.62 -2.94
C GLU A 89 -3.96 12.41 -1.74
N PHE A 90 -3.14 13.41 -1.43
CA PHE A 90 -2.32 13.38 -0.22
C PHE A 90 -3.19 13.38 1.04
N ARG A 91 -4.20 14.26 1.14
CA ARG A 91 -5.17 14.29 2.25
C ARG A 91 -5.93 12.96 2.38
N ALA A 92 -6.31 12.35 1.25
CA ALA A 92 -6.97 11.04 1.26
C ALA A 92 -6.07 9.95 1.87
N GLY A 93 -4.79 9.90 1.50
CA GLY A 93 -3.84 8.97 2.12
C GLY A 93 -3.53 9.28 3.58
N TYR A 94 -3.54 10.56 3.97
CA TYR A 94 -3.28 10.97 5.36
C TYR A 94 -4.37 10.46 6.32
N ALA A 95 -5.60 10.26 5.86
CA ALA A 95 -6.64 9.63 6.66
C ALA A 95 -6.25 8.21 7.10
N GLU A 96 -5.61 7.44 6.23
CA GLU A 96 -5.12 6.10 6.55
C GLU A 96 -3.92 6.13 7.50
N VAL A 97 -3.06 7.17 7.40
CA VAL A 97 -1.99 7.41 8.38
C VAL A 97 -2.58 7.61 9.78
N ALA A 98 -3.60 8.47 9.90
CA ALA A 98 -4.28 8.73 11.17
C ALA A 98 -5.00 7.50 11.73
N LYS A 99 -5.56 6.64 10.86
CA LYS A 99 -6.18 5.36 11.25
C LYS A 99 -5.23 4.49 12.09
N TYR A 100 -3.96 4.36 11.70
CA TYR A 100 -3.02 3.53 12.48
C TYR A 100 -2.78 4.06 13.89
N GLY A 101 -2.74 5.39 14.06
CA GLY A 101 -2.70 6.00 15.40
C GLY A 101 -3.94 5.65 16.23
N LEU A 102 -5.13 5.73 15.62
CA LEU A 102 -6.40 5.42 16.28
C LEU A 102 -6.60 3.93 16.61
N LEU A 103 -6.01 3.01 15.84
CA LEU A 103 -6.17 1.57 16.02
C LEU A 103 -5.32 0.98 17.16
N GLY A 104 -4.25 1.67 17.59
CA GLY A 104 -3.39 1.11 18.64
C GLY A 104 -2.14 1.89 19.00
N ASP A 105 -1.89 3.05 18.37
CA ASP A 105 -0.70 3.87 18.62
C ASP A 105 -1.09 5.31 18.97
N ALA A 106 -1.61 5.48 20.19
CA ALA A 106 -1.98 6.79 20.71
C ALA A 106 -0.81 7.80 20.71
N PRO A 107 0.44 7.43 21.06
CA PRO A 107 1.60 8.31 20.89
C PRO A 107 1.78 8.79 19.44
N PHE A 108 1.63 7.92 18.44
CA PHE A 108 1.72 8.31 17.04
C PHE A 108 0.56 9.23 16.64
N PHE A 109 -0.66 8.98 17.13
CA PHE A 109 -1.79 9.88 16.88
C PHE A 109 -1.52 11.30 17.40
N VAL A 110 -1.03 11.43 18.63
CA VAL A 110 -0.64 12.73 19.22
C VAL A 110 0.51 13.38 18.43
N TRP A 111 1.48 12.57 17.96
CA TRP A 111 2.55 13.06 17.12
C TRP A 111 2.03 13.65 15.81
N LEU A 112 1.04 13.01 15.17
CA LEU A 112 0.41 13.49 13.94
C LEU A 112 -0.31 14.83 14.17
N GLU A 113 -1.02 15.00 15.28
CA GLU A 113 -1.67 16.28 15.62
C GLU A 113 -0.67 17.44 15.71
N GLN A 114 0.54 17.17 16.19
CA GLN A 114 1.59 18.17 16.35
C GLN A 114 2.41 18.42 15.08
N ASN A 115 2.46 17.45 14.16
CA ASN A 115 3.41 17.45 13.04
C ASN A 115 2.77 17.43 11.65
N TRP A 116 1.44 17.43 11.53
CA TRP A 116 0.76 17.27 10.24
C TRP A 116 1.23 18.28 9.18
N GLN A 117 1.46 19.55 9.53
CA GLN A 117 1.95 20.55 8.58
C GLN A 117 3.28 20.13 7.97
N GLY A 118 4.19 19.61 8.82
CA GLY A 118 5.49 19.16 8.37
C GLY A 118 5.45 17.82 7.63
N VAL A 119 4.45 16.98 7.86
CA VAL A 119 4.20 15.79 7.01
C VAL A 119 3.80 16.21 5.60
N PHE A 120 2.93 17.22 5.48
CA PHE A 120 2.48 17.75 4.19
C PHE A 120 3.62 18.48 3.46
N ALA A 121 4.35 19.33 4.18
CA ALA A 121 5.45 20.14 3.64
C ALA A 121 6.79 19.39 3.49
N ASP A 122 6.86 18.12 3.91
CA ASP A 122 8.09 17.32 3.96
C ASP A 122 9.23 17.94 4.77
N GLU A 123 8.88 18.52 5.91
CA GLU A 123 9.86 19.17 6.78
C GLU A 123 10.64 18.13 7.56
N SER A 124 11.97 18.19 7.48
CA SER A 124 12.88 17.47 8.39
C SER A 124 12.58 15.96 8.50
N GLY A 125 12.13 15.32 7.41
CA GLY A 125 11.85 13.89 7.37
C GLY A 125 10.54 13.46 8.06
N LYS A 126 9.67 14.39 8.46
CA LYS A 126 8.37 14.06 9.09
C LYS A 126 7.48 13.20 8.18
N ARG A 127 7.49 13.45 6.87
CA ARG A 127 6.76 12.61 5.90
C ARG A 127 7.26 11.17 5.92
N ARG A 128 8.57 10.97 5.90
CA ARG A 128 9.20 9.65 5.99
C ARG A 128 8.83 8.94 7.28
N HIS A 129 8.87 9.63 8.41
CA HIS A 129 8.45 9.08 9.69
C HIS A 129 6.99 8.59 9.66
N ALA A 130 6.07 9.40 9.15
CA ALA A 130 4.66 9.03 9.05
C ALA A 130 4.44 7.79 8.16
N VAL A 131 5.12 7.71 7.01
CA VAL A 131 5.06 6.56 6.10
C VAL A 131 5.63 5.30 6.74
N GLU A 132 6.82 5.40 7.36
CA GLU A 132 7.49 4.25 7.99
C GLU A 132 6.66 3.68 9.15
N THR A 133 6.14 4.53 10.03
CA THR A 133 5.32 4.09 11.18
C THR A 133 4.03 3.42 10.71
N SER A 134 3.35 4.00 9.71
CA SER A 134 2.13 3.41 9.15
C SER A 134 2.40 2.07 8.46
N ALA A 135 3.46 2.00 7.65
CA ALA A 135 3.85 0.78 6.95
C ALA A 135 4.21 -0.35 7.91
N ARG A 136 4.91 -0.02 9.02
CA ARG A 136 5.22 -0.97 10.09
C ARG A 136 3.94 -1.49 10.75
N ALA A 137 3.04 -0.59 11.16
CA ALA A 137 1.77 -0.97 11.78
C ALA A 137 0.94 -1.88 10.85
N LYS A 138 0.85 -1.55 9.56
CA LYS A 138 0.18 -2.41 8.58
C LYS A 138 0.85 -3.77 8.43
N ALA A 139 2.17 -3.81 8.36
CA ALA A 139 2.92 -5.06 8.25
C ALA A 139 2.68 -5.98 9.47
N GLU A 140 2.64 -5.42 10.68
CA GLU A 140 2.34 -6.17 11.91
C GLU A 140 0.93 -6.78 11.86
N ILE A 141 -0.08 -6.01 11.45
CA ILE A 141 -1.45 -6.51 11.26
C ILE A 141 -1.49 -7.63 10.21
N VAL A 142 -0.78 -7.47 9.09
CA VAL A 142 -0.69 -8.48 8.02
C VAL A 142 -0.03 -9.76 8.50
N VAL A 143 1.05 -9.66 9.28
CA VAL A 143 1.74 -10.83 9.84
C VAL A 143 0.86 -11.57 10.84
N ALA A 144 0.05 -10.84 11.61
CA ALA A 144 -0.90 -11.43 12.55
C ALA A 144 -2.07 -12.15 11.86
N ASP A 145 -2.51 -11.68 10.68
CA ASP A 145 -3.67 -12.24 9.98
C ASP A 145 -3.59 -12.01 8.45
N GLU A 146 -2.74 -12.78 7.77
CA GLU A 146 -2.43 -12.56 6.35
C GLU A 146 -3.67 -12.72 5.45
N ARG A 147 -4.57 -13.64 5.79
CA ARG A 147 -5.73 -14.04 4.97
C ARG A 147 -7.08 -13.64 5.54
N GLU A 148 -7.08 -12.83 6.60
CA GLU A 148 -8.31 -12.37 7.29
C GLU A 148 -9.13 -13.52 7.88
N GLU A 149 -8.45 -14.56 8.36
CA GLU A 149 -9.07 -15.74 8.94
C GLU A 149 -9.40 -15.53 10.42
N SER A 150 -8.63 -14.69 11.13
CA SER A 150 -8.83 -14.43 12.57
C SER A 150 -9.71 -13.21 12.86
N GLY A 151 -9.92 -12.34 11.86
CA GLY A 151 -10.69 -11.11 11.97
C GLY A 151 -9.91 -9.94 12.57
N THR A 152 -8.62 -10.12 12.86
CA THR A 152 -7.75 -9.06 13.39
C THR A 152 -7.43 -7.99 12.34
N ARG A 153 -7.50 -8.37 11.06
CA ARG A 153 -7.25 -7.49 9.91
C ARG A 153 -8.54 -6.92 9.27
N ALA A 154 -9.71 -7.40 9.70
CA ALA A 154 -11.02 -7.07 9.13
C ALA A 154 -11.52 -5.65 9.49
#